data_AF-A0A5D3B9G7-F1
#
_entry.id   AF-A0A5D3B9G7-F1
#
_cell.length_a   1.000
_cell.length_b   1.000
_cell.length_c   1.000
_cell.angle_alpha   90.00
_cell.angle_beta   90.00
_cell.angle_gamma   90.00
#
_symmetry.space_group_name_H-M   'P 1'
#
loop_
_entity.id
_entity.type
_entity.pdbx_description
1 polymer ?
#
loop_
_entity_poly.entity_id
_entity_poly.type
_entity_poly.pdbx_seq_one_letter_code
_entity_poly.pdbx_strand_id
1 'polypeptide(L)'
;MTSDELKQEILSLIEDEGATGTPVSIYLWWKTFCTHYIHHWCTDNAPSFILIDNTSAAVGLVRRNSVSLFRCLDNVEQLLDGFSGELDELGGPDIDWIGNDSDSELLFEVLRCVISISRRLGKTTLAIFYESLMSTPIIPFGEIVGKILKILENGYSSSVVMVKRSDLQAGYGWERELADKKNFRKFSIDMMLSLHTLCKKGASWGRVLDVIESFLKYFVPRKMSQKVQPQTSSDANTSILVHATSQISKVMLESALDVLLFLNYMVSASGQI
;
A
#
# COMPACT_ATOMS: atom_id res chain seq x y z
N MET A 1 30.29 -15.16 -5.16
CA MET A 1 29.47 -14.33 -4.27
C MET A 1 28.06 -14.87 -4.27
N THR A 2 27.60 -15.40 -3.15
CA THR A 2 26.21 -15.87 -2.98
C THR A 2 25.27 -14.67 -2.77
N SER A 3 23.95 -14.88 -2.92
CA SER A 3 22.99 -13.80 -2.66
C SER A 3 23.06 -13.29 -1.23
N ASP A 4 23.42 -14.15 -0.27
CA ASP A 4 23.47 -13.76 1.13
C ASP A 4 24.77 -13.04 1.47
N GLU A 5 25.90 -13.42 0.85
CA GLU A 5 27.16 -12.65 0.91
C GLU A 5 26.97 -11.22 0.40
N LEU A 6 26.31 -11.05 -0.76
CA LEU A 6 26.05 -9.72 -1.32
C LEU A 6 25.17 -8.87 -0.37
N LYS A 7 24.13 -9.48 0.23
CA LYS A 7 23.28 -8.77 1.19
C LYS A 7 24.10 -8.31 2.40
N GLN A 8 24.94 -9.19 2.96
CA GLN A 8 25.78 -8.86 4.11
C GLN A 8 26.78 -7.76 3.77
N GLU A 9 27.39 -7.80 2.59
CA GLU A 9 28.33 -6.77 2.13
C GLU A 9 27.65 -5.41 1.94
N ILE A 10 26.46 -5.37 1.33
CA ILE A 10 25.67 -4.13 1.21
C ILE A 10 25.32 -3.57 2.59
N LEU A 11 24.87 -4.44 3.50
CA LEU A 11 24.52 -4.05 4.86
C LEU A 11 25.74 -3.48 5.59
N SER A 12 26.88 -4.18 5.56
CA SER A 12 28.10 -3.72 6.24
C SER A 12 28.60 -2.41 5.68
N LEU A 13 28.58 -2.21 4.35
CA LEU A 13 29.03 -0.95 3.74
C LEU A 13 28.16 0.24 4.15
N ILE A 14 26.84 0.07 4.13
CA ILE A 14 25.91 1.14 4.51
C ILE A 14 25.98 1.42 6.02
N GLU A 15 26.17 0.38 6.83
CA GLU A 15 26.35 0.51 8.27
C GLU A 15 27.70 1.16 8.62
N ASP A 16 28.80 0.78 7.98
CA ASP A 16 30.12 1.35 8.23
C ASP A 16 30.21 2.82 7.77
N GLU A 17 29.66 3.15 6.60
CA GLU A 17 29.57 4.54 6.11
C GLU A 17 28.55 5.36 6.93
N GLY A 18 27.54 4.70 7.50
CA GLY A 18 26.49 5.30 8.33
C GLY A 18 26.81 5.37 9.83
N ALA A 19 27.74 4.56 10.35
CA ALA A 19 28.02 4.31 11.77
C ALA A 19 28.57 5.53 12.49
N THR A 20 29.10 6.50 11.74
CA THR A 20 29.62 7.75 12.28
C THR A 20 28.53 8.82 12.51
N GLY A 21 27.25 8.52 12.25
CA GLY A 21 26.17 9.50 12.30
C GLY A 21 24.87 9.08 13.00
N THR A 22 23.96 10.05 13.13
CA THR A 22 22.61 9.90 13.72
C THR A 22 21.72 8.95 12.89
N PRO A 23 20.59 8.41 13.40
CA PRO A 23 19.68 7.57 12.60
C PRO A 23 19.23 8.18 11.25
N VAL A 24 19.29 9.51 11.14
CA VAL A 24 19.02 10.24 9.89
C VAL A 24 20.12 10.03 8.84
N SER A 25 21.39 9.88 9.22
CA SER A 25 22.47 9.61 8.27
C SER A 25 22.34 8.23 7.65
N ILE A 26 22.01 7.20 8.46
CA ILE A 26 21.76 5.84 7.97
C ILE A 26 20.63 5.85 6.93
N TYR A 27 19.53 6.56 7.21
CA TYR A 27 18.44 6.74 6.23
C TYR A 27 18.92 7.41 4.93
N LEU A 28 19.72 8.47 5.02
CA LEU A 28 20.24 9.17 3.84
C LEU A 28 21.16 8.29 3.00
N TRP A 29 21.97 7.44 3.62
CA TRP A 29 22.81 6.47 2.92
C TRP A 29 21.98 5.42 2.18
N TRP A 30 20.99 4.81 2.84
CA TRP A 30 20.05 3.90 2.18
C TRP A 30 19.33 4.55 1.01
N LYS A 31 18.87 5.79 1.18
CA LYS A 31 18.23 6.56 0.11
C LYS A 31 19.19 6.76 -1.07
N THR A 32 20.43 7.10 -0.80
CA THR A 32 21.46 7.36 -1.82
C THR A 32 21.81 6.07 -2.57
N PHE A 33 22.07 4.98 -1.86
CA PHE A 33 22.32 3.66 -2.44
C PHE A 33 21.16 3.22 -3.36
N CYS A 34 19.93 3.24 -2.85
CA CYS A 34 18.75 2.84 -3.64
C CYS A 34 18.55 3.74 -4.87
N THR A 35 18.79 5.04 -4.76
CA THR A 35 18.68 5.97 -5.89
C THR A 35 19.69 5.64 -6.99
N HIS A 36 20.95 5.41 -6.62
CA HIS A 36 21.98 5.02 -7.58
C HIS A 36 21.70 3.64 -8.19
N TYR A 37 21.31 2.66 -7.37
CA TYR A 37 20.97 1.32 -7.85
C TYR A 37 19.84 1.38 -8.90
N ILE A 38 18.74 2.09 -8.61
CA ILE A 38 17.62 2.24 -9.54
C ILE A 38 18.07 2.96 -10.81
N HIS A 39 18.89 4.01 -10.70
CA HIS A 39 19.41 4.72 -11.86
C HIS A 39 20.24 3.83 -12.78
N HIS A 40 21.17 3.05 -12.21
CA HIS A 40 21.97 2.08 -12.96
C HIS A 40 21.10 0.98 -13.56
N TRP A 41 20.15 0.44 -12.79
CA TRP A 41 19.23 -0.56 -13.31
C TRP A 41 18.42 -0.03 -14.50
N CYS A 42 17.89 1.20 -14.44
CA CYS A 42 17.13 1.79 -15.54
C CYS A 42 17.98 2.05 -16.79
N THR A 43 19.23 2.50 -16.62
CA THR A 43 20.13 2.83 -17.74
C THR A 43 20.71 1.58 -18.39
N ASP A 44 21.08 0.58 -17.60
CA ASP A 44 21.69 -0.65 -18.10
C ASP A 44 20.67 -1.68 -18.57
N ASN A 45 19.43 -1.63 -18.08
CA ASN A 45 18.35 -2.54 -18.43
C ASN A 45 17.31 -1.93 -19.38
N ALA A 46 17.77 -1.16 -20.38
CA ALA A 46 16.89 -0.54 -21.37
C ALA A 46 16.02 -1.57 -22.13
N PRO A 47 14.77 -1.24 -22.49
CA PRO A 47 13.90 -2.08 -23.31
C PRO A 47 14.43 -2.19 -24.74
N SER A 48 14.44 -3.42 -25.26
CA SER A 48 14.96 -3.74 -26.59
C SER A 48 13.84 -4.03 -27.58
N PHE A 49 12.98 -5.02 -27.27
CA PHE A 49 11.87 -5.41 -28.14
C PHE A 49 10.78 -6.18 -27.37
N ILE A 50 9.60 -6.25 -27.98
CA ILE A 50 8.48 -7.04 -27.49
C ILE A 50 8.52 -8.42 -28.15
N LEU A 51 8.41 -9.46 -27.34
CA LEU A 51 8.30 -10.85 -27.76
C LEU A 51 6.84 -11.27 -27.70
N ILE A 52 6.33 -11.85 -28.78
CA ILE A 52 4.98 -12.43 -28.83
C ILE A 52 5.15 -13.92 -29.15
N ASP A 53 4.74 -14.77 -28.21
CA ASP A 53 4.71 -16.21 -28.40
C ASP A 53 3.27 -16.66 -28.71
N ASN A 54 3.03 -16.97 -29.99
CA ASN A 54 1.72 -17.42 -30.45
C ASN A 54 1.33 -18.80 -29.89
N THR A 55 2.28 -19.60 -29.40
CA THR A 55 1.98 -20.94 -28.86
C THR A 55 1.42 -20.89 -27.45
N SER A 56 1.91 -19.97 -26.61
CA SER A 56 1.45 -19.77 -25.24
C SER A 56 0.54 -18.54 -25.08
N ALA A 57 0.28 -17.79 -26.16
CA ALA A 57 -0.38 -16.49 -26.15
C ALA A 57 0.29 -15.47 -25.19
N ALA A 58 1.56 -15.69 -24.86
CA ALA A 58 2.32 -14.84 -23.97
C ALA A 58 2.88 -13.62 -24.72
N VAL A 59 2.80 -12.46 -24.08
CA VAL A 59 3.50 -11.26 -24.52
C VAL A 59 4.54 -10.91 -23.47
N GLY A 60 5.77 -10.66 -23.91
CA GLY A 60 6.88 -10.29 -23.03
C GLY A 60 7.66 -9.09 -23.53
N LEU A 61 8.34 -8.41 -22.62
CA LEU A 61 9.27 -7.33 -22.91
C LEU A 61 10.69 -7.79 -22.62
N VAL A 62 11.52 -7.84 -23.65
CA VAL A 62 12.93 -8.16 -23.54
C VAL A 62 13.71 -6.86 -23.32
N ARG A 63 14.47 -6.82 -22.24
CA ARG A 63 15.45 -5.77 -21.91
C ARG A 63 16.85 -6.35 -22.03
N ARG A 64 17.86 -5.48 -21.98
CA ARG A 64 19.26 -5.90 -22.09
C ARG A 64 19.65 -6.99 -21.10
N ASN A 65 19.21 -6.88 -19.84
CA ASN A 65 19.62 -7.76 -18.74
C ASN A 65 18.44 -8.46 -18.06
N SER A 66 17.21 -8.30 -18.56
CA SER A 66 16.03 -8.94 -17.96
C SER A 66 14.91 -9.18 -18.96
N VAL A 67 13.96 -10.02 -18.58
CA VAL A 67 12.71 -10.26 -19.32
C VAL A 67 11.53 -9.96 -18.40
N SER A 68 10.46 -9.39 -18.95
CA SER A 68 9.17 -9.26 -18.24
C SER A 68 8.07 -9.91 -19.05
N LEU A 69 7.07 -10.42 -18.36
CA LEU A 69 5.86 -10.97 -18.95
C LEU A 69 4.69 -10.03 -18.67
N PHE A 70 3.87 -9.77 -19.68
CA PHE A 70 2.61 -9.05 -19.47
C PHE A 70 1.56 -10.02 -18.95
N ARG A 71 0.85 -9.60 -17.91
CA ARG A 71 -0.32 -10.30 -17.38
C ARG A 71 -1.47 -9.31 -17.25
N CYS A 72 -2.68 -9.82 -17.33
CA CYS A 72 -3.83 -9.04 -16.90
C CYS A 72 -3.71 -8.75 -15.40
N LEU A 73 -4.20 -7.58 -15.00
CA LEU A 73 -4.34 -7.24 -13.60
C LEU A 73 -5.37 -8.18 -12.96
N ASP A 74 -5.11 -8.60 -11.73
CA ASP A 74 -6.11 -9.31 -10.93
C ASP A 74 -7.26 -8.35 -10.56
N ASN A 75 -8.40 -8.91 -10.21
CA ASN A 75 -9.60 -8.19 -9.83
C ASN A 75 -9.34 -7.10 -8.78
N VAL A 76 -8.52 -7.44 -7.77
CA VAL A 76 -8.15 -6.51 -6.70
C VAL A 76 -7.25 -5.39 -7.22
N GLU A 77 -6.34 -5.71 -8.14
CA GLU A 77 -5.44 -4.72 -8.73
C GLU A 77 -6.16 -3.77 -9.68
N GLN A 78 -7.07 -4.28 -10.52
CA GLN A 78 -7.90 -3.46 -11.43
C GLN A 78 -8.75 -2.47 -10.67
N LEU A 79 -9.36 -2.94 -9.57
CA LEU A 79 -10.15 -2.10 -8.70
C LEU A 79 -9.30 -0.93 -8.21
N LEU A 80 -8.12 -1.19 -7.66
CA LEU A 80 -7.22 -0.18 -7.08
C LEU A 80 -6.57 0.75 -8.11
N ASP A 81 -6.23 0.26 -9.30
CA ASP A 81 -5.62 1.06 -10.37
C ASP A 81 -6.57 2.16 -10.86
N GLY A 82 -7.87 1.84 -10.98
CA GLY A 82 -8.93 2.79 -11.30
C GLY A 82 -9.10 3.92 -10.26
N PHE A 83 -8.59 3.75 -9.03
CA PHE A 83 -8.60 4.80 -8.00
C PHE A 83 -7.34 5.66 -7.97
N SER A 84 -6.27 5.25 -8.64
CA SER A 84 -4.97 5.94 -8.63
C SER A 84 -4.93 7.12 -9.61
N GLY A 85 -5.82 7.13 -10.61
CA GLY A 85 -6.01 8.21 -11.58
C GLY A 85 -6.98 9.30 -11.13
N GLU A 86 -6.85 10.50 -11.70
CA GLU A 86 -7.78 11.63 -11.56
C GLU A 86 -9.20 11.19 -11.95
N LEU A 87 -9.97 10.84 -10.92
CA LEU A 87 -11.33 10.31 -10.98
C LEU A 87 -12.35 11.40 -11.34
N ASP A 88 -12.22 12.00 -12.52
CA ASP A 88 -13.25 12.93 -13.03
C ASP A 88 -13.63 12.72 -14.52
N GLU A 89 -12.84 11.99 -15.34
CA GLU A 89 -13.11 11.97 -16.80
C GLU A 89 -13.12 10.62 -17.52
N LEU A 90 -12.60 9.53 -16.95
CA LEU A 90 -12.69 8.20 -17.58
C LEU A 90 -13.55 7.29 -16.73
N GLY A 91 -14.70 6.87 -17.29
CA GLY A 91 -15.64 5.93 -16.69
C GLY A 91 -14.91 4.81 -15.97
N GLY A 92 -15.33 4.57 -14.72
CA GLY A 92 -14.70 3.60 -13.84
C GLY A 92 -14.57 2.21 -14.47
N PRO A 93 -13.74 1.33 -13.89
CA PRO A 93 -13.60 -0.04 -14.39
C PRO A 93 -14.98 -0.66 -14.59
N ASP A 94 -15.14 -1.44 -15.66
CA ASP A 94 -16.37 -2.18 -15.97
C ASP A 94 -16.53 -3.29 -14.90
N ILE A 95 -17.08 -2.92 -13.74
CA ILE A 95 -17.26 -3.81 -12.59
C ILE A 95 -18.55 -4.61 -12.82
N ASP A 96 -18.51 -5.52 -13.79
CA ASP A 96 -19.55 -6.54 -14.02
C ASP A 96 -19.66 -7.56 -12.85
N TRP A 97 -18.87 -7.40 -11.78
CA TRP A 97 -18.75 -8.37 -10.68
C TRP A 97 -19.47 -7.98 -9.39
N ILE A 98 -19.98 -6.75 -9.28
CA ILE A 98 -20.79 -6.36 -8.13
C ILE A 98 -22.26 -6.52 -8.52
N GLY A 99 -23.02 -7.26 -7.71
CA GLY A 99 -24.33 -7.81 -8.08
C GLY A 99 -25.43 -6.80 -8.44
N ASN A 100 -25.15 -5.50 -8.40
CA ASN A 100 -25.98 -4.42 -8.94
C ASN A 100 -25.20 -3.09 -9.00
N ASP A 101 -25.59 -2.16 -9.88
CA ASP A 101 -25.00 -0.82 -10.01
C ASP A 101 -24.97 -0.04 -8.68
N SER A 102 -26.00 -0.23 -7.85
CA SER A 102 -26.10 0.39 -6.51
C SER A 102 -25.00 -0.03 -5.54
N ASP A 103 -24.58 -1.29 -5.62
CA ASP A 103 -23.60 -1.86 -4.70
C ASP A 103 -22.19 -1.48 -5.14
N SER A 104 -22.00 -1.31 -6.45
CA SER A 104 -20.77 -0.77 -7.01
C SER A 104 -20.60 0.69 -6.58
N GLU A 105 -21.64 1.52 -6.73
CA GLU A 105 -21.62 2.91 -6.25
C GLU A 105 -21.33 2.99 -4.75
N LEU A 106 -21.95 2.14 -3.95
CA LEU A 106 -21.71 2.12 -2.50
C LEU A 106 -20.28 1.67 -2.16
N LEU A 107 -19.73 0.69 -2.88
CA LEU A 107 -18.34 0.28 -2.72
C LEU A 107 -17.35 1.40 -3.09
N PHE A 108 -17.63 2.17 -4.14
CA PHE A 108 -16.80 3.32 -4.52
C PHE A 108 -16.72 4.35 -3.39
N GLU A 109 -17.83 4.62 -2.70
CA GLU A 109 -17.85 5.52 -1.54
C GLU A 109 -17.05 4.95 -0.35
N VAL A 110 -17.15 3.64 -0.10
CA VAL A 110 -16.32 2.95 0.92
C VAL A 110 -14.84 3.14 0.60
N LEU A 111 -14.44 2.84 -0.64
CA LEU A 111 -13.04 2.89 -1.06
C LEU A 111 -12.49 4.31 -1.03
N ARG A 112 -13.31 5.32 -1.32
CA ARG A 112 -12.93 6.74 -1.15
C ARG A 112 -12.55 7.07 0.30
N CYS A 113 -13.32 6.58 1.27
CA CYS A 113 -12.98 6.72 2.68
C CYS A 113 -11.68 5.98 3.05
N VAL A 114 -11.53 4.74 2.58
CA VAL A 114 -10.33 3.92 2.79
C VAL A 114 -9.08 4.62 2.25
N ILE A 115 -9.13 5.14 1.01
CA ILE A 115 -8.04 5.88 0.37
C ILE A 115 -7.72 7.16 1.13
N SER A 116 -8.72 7.88 1.63
CA SER A 116 -8.51 9.09 2.43
C SER A 116 -7.71 8.80 3.71
N ILE A 117 -8.01 7.69 4.40
CA ILE A 117 -7.24 7.22 5.55
C ILE A 117 -5.81 6.85 5.14
N SER A 118 -5.66 6.02 4.10
CA SER A 118 -4.36 5.55 3.60
C SER A 118 -3.46 6.74 3.20
N ARG A 119 -4.02 7.73 2.48
CA ARG A 119 -3.34 8.97 2.09
C ARG A 119 -2.94 9.82 3.29
N ARG A 120 -3.76 9.86 4.34
CA ARG A 120 -3.46 10.62 5.57
C ARG A 120 -2.27 10.02 6.33
N LEU A 121 -2.20 8.71 6.38
CA LEU A 121 -1.16 7.96 7.10
C LEU A 121 0.14 7.83 6.30
N GLY A 122 0.02 7.76 4.98
CA GLY A 122 1.15 7.56 4.08
C GLY A 122 1.81 6.19 4.24
N LYS A 123 2.91 6.00 3.50
CA LYS A 123 3.59 4.70 3.39
C LYS A 123 4.27 4.22 4.68
N THR A 124 4.50 5.10 5.64
CA THR A 124 5.13 4.75 6.93
C THR A 124 4.28 3.76 7.71
N THR A 125 2.94 3.89 7.67
CA THR A 125 2.06 2.97 8.40
C THR A 125 2.14 1.55 7.86
N LEU A 126 2.19 1.38 6.53
CA LEU A 126 2.38 0.05 5.93
C LEU A 126 3.70 -0.60 6.38
N ALA A 127 4.79 0.18 6.44
CA ALA A 127 6.07 -0.33 6.94
C ALA A 127 5.99 -0.80 8.41
N ILE A 128 5.26 -0.06 9.27
CA ILE A 128 5.04 -0.46 10.67
C ILE A 128 4.24 -1.78 10.74
N PHE A 129 3.22 -1.95 9.89
CA PHE A 129 2.47 -3.20 9.85
C PHE A 129 3.32 -4.37 9.36
N TYR A 130 4.13 -4.19 8.31
CA TYR A 130 5.04 -5.23 7.84
C TYR A 130 6.03 -5.66 8.92
N GLU A 131 6.65 -4.70 9.60
CA GLU A 131 7.57 -4.98 10.70
C GLU A 131 6.86 -5.76 11.82
N SER A 132 5.64 -5.36 12.19
CA SER A 132 4.87 -6.05 13.22
C SER A 132 4.46 -7.48 12.85
N LEU A 133 4.29 -7.78 11.56
CA LEU A 133 3.84 -9.08 11.09
C LEU A 133 5.02 -10.04 10.82
N MET A 134 6.17 -9.50 10.43
CA MET A 134 7.33 -10.29 10.00
C MET A 134 8.37 -10.48 11.11
N SER A 135 8.50 -9.51 12.02
CA SER A 135 9.47 -9.55 13.12
C SER A 135 8.81 -10.02 14.42
N THR A 136 9.62 -10.49 15.38
CA THR A 136 9.15 -10.76 16.74
C THR A 136 8.62 -9.45 17.34
N PRO A 137 7.29 -9.32 17.54
CA PRO A 137 6.71 -8.00 17.78
C PRO A 137 7.05 -7.54 19.20
N ILE A 138 7.76 -6.41 19.31
CA ILE A 138 7.98 -5.70 20.58
C ILE A 138 6.64 -5.15 21.11
N ILE A 139 5.74 -4.78 20.19
CA ILE A 139 4.41 -4.24 20.47
C ILE A 139 3.37 -5.13 19.79
N PRO A 140 2.32 -5.59 20.49
CA PRO A 140 1.25 -6.37 19.89
C PRO A 140 0.56 -5.62 18.73
N PHE A 141 0.20 -6.35 17.67
CA PHE A 141 -0.45 -5.78 16.47
C PHE A 141 -1.69 -4.93 16.79
N GLY A 142 -2.55 -5.39 17.71
CA GLY A 142 -3.74 -4.64 18.14
C GLY A 142 -3.41 -3.28 18.80
N GLU A 143 -2.30 -3.20 19.54
CA GLU A 143 -1.85 -1.92 20.12
C GLU A 143 -1.32 -0.97 19.05
N ILE A 144 -0.67 -1.49 18.01
CA ILE A 144 -0.21 -0.70 16.86
C ILE A 144 -1.40 -0.10 16.13
N VAL A 145 -2.43 -0.90 15.84
CA VAL A 145 -3.69 -0.42 15.25
C VAL A 145 -4.30 0.68 16.12
N GLY A 146 -4.41 0.46 17.44
CA GLY A 146 -4.91 1.46 18.38
C GLY A 146 -4.11 2.77 18.38
N LYS A 147 -2.78 2.71 18.28
CA LYS A 147 -1.92 3.90 18.21
C LYS A 147 -2.10 4.65 16.88
N ILE A 148 -2.24 3.94 15.76
CA ILE A 148 -2.51 4.54 14.45
C ILE A 148 -3.88 5.23 14.45
N LEU A 149 -4.90 4.59 15.03
CA LEU A 149 -6.24 5.18 15.16
C LEU A 149 -6.21 6.46 15.99
N LYS A 150 -5.47 6.48 17.12
CA LYS A 150 -5.29 7.70 17.90
C LYS A 150 -4.65 8.84 17.11
N ILE A 151 -3.77 8.55 16.14
CA ILE A 151 -3.19 9.55 15.24
C ILE A 151 -4.24 10.05 14.25
N LEU A 152 -5.11 9.18 13.74
CA LEU A 152 -6.24 9.55 12.88
C LEU A 152 -7.30 10.39 13.62
N GLU A 153 -7.52 10.12 14.90
CA GLU A 153 -8.53 10.78 15.75
C GLU A 153 -8.05 12.11 16.33
N ASN A 154 -6.80 12.20 16.76
CA ASN A 154 -6.29 13.35 17.52
C ASN A 154 -5.28 14.19 16.72
N GLY A 155 -4.88 13.71 15.54
CA GLY A 155 -3.77 14.26 14.79
C GLY A 155 -2.42 13.92 15.41
N TYR A 156 -1.35 14.26 14.71
CA TYR A 156 0.02 14.11 15.20
C TYR A 156 0.44 15.36 15.97
N SER A 157 0.77 15.22 17.26
CA SER A 157 1.39 16.29 18.03
C SER A 157 2.91 16.23 17.89
N SER A 158 3.48 17.13 17.09
CA SER A 158 4.93 17.25 16.88
C SER A 158 5.72 17.63 18.14
N SER A 159 5.06 17.88 19.28
CA SER A 159 5.69 18.30 20.54
C SER A 159 6.64 17.25 21.12
N VAL A 160 6.45 15.97 20.82
CA VAL A 160 7.32 14.88 21.31
C VAL A 160 8.67 14.82 20.58
N VAL A 161 8.78 15.39 19.37
CA VAL A 161 10.03 15.41 18.57
C VAL A 161 10.86 16.68 18.81
N MET A 162 10.30 17.69 19.49
CA MET A 162 11.01 18.95 19.77
C MET A 162 12.13 18.85 20.82
N VAL A 163 12.23 17.75 21.58
CA VAL A 163 13.23 17.61 22.66
C VAL A 163 14.67 17.49 22.15
N LYS A 164 14.92 17.33 20.83
CA LYS A 164 16.27 17.17 20.27
C LYS A 164 16.60 18.02 19.04
N ARG A 165 15.93 19.14 18.80
CA ARG A 165 16.31 20.08 17.72
C ARG A 165 16.60 21.46 18.33
N SER A 166 17.89 21.77 18.43
CA SER A 166 18.46 23.01 18.94
C SER A 166 17.68 24.27 18.52
N ASP A 167 17.65 25.25 19.43
CA ASP A 167 16.88 26.51 19.47
C ASP A 167 17.03 27.49 18.27
N LEU A 168 17.61 27.07 17.14
CA LEU A 168 17.76 27.91 15.93
C LEU A 168 16.60 27.79 14.92
N GLN A 169 15.59 26.95 15.18
CA GLN A 169 14.51 26.66 14.21
C GLN A 169 13.08 26.86 14.77
N ALA A 170 12.93 27.71 15.78
CA ALA A 170 11.66 27.95 16.47
C ALA A 170 10.52 28.42 15.52
N GLY A 171 10.83 29.19 14.45
CA GLY A 171 9.81 29.66 13.50
C GLY A 171 9.22 28.57 12.60
N TYR A 172 10.06 27.69 12.05
CA TYR A 172 9.64 26.63 11.12
C TYR A 172 8.84 25.49 11.80
N GLY A 173 9.09 25.25 13.09
CA GLY A 173 8.35 24.25 13.87
C GLY A 173 6.89 24.63 14.08
N TRP A 174 6.62 25.91 14.35
CA TRP A 174 5.27 26.44 14.59
C TRP A 174 4.43 26.47 13.31
N GLU A 175 5.01 26.88 12.19
CA GLU A 175 4.32 26.87 10.89
C GLU A 175 3.93 25.44 10.47
N ARG A 176 4.83 24.47 10.70
CA ARG A 176 4.54 23.06 10.43
C ARG A 176 3.43 22.52 11.33
N GLU A 177 3.46 22.82 12.62
CA GLU A 177 2.40 22.39 13.54
C GLU A 177 1.03 23.01 13.18
N LEU A 178 1.00 24.28 12.79
CA LEU A 178 -0.21 24.94 12.31
C LEU A 178 -0.73 24.32 11.01
N ALA A 179 0.16 24.02 10.06
CA ALA A 179 -0.19 23.32 8.83
C ALA A 179 -0.73 21.91 9.11
N ASP A 180 -0.12 21.18 10.04
CA ASP A 180 -0.55 19.83 10.44
C ASP A 180 -1.92 19.84 11.10
N LYS A 181 -2.19 20.82 11.97
CA LYS A 181 -3.52 21.04 12.58
C LYS A 181 -4.57 21.43 11.53
N LYS A 182 -4.23 22.29 10.57
CA LYS A 182 -5.12 22.67 9.47
C LYS A 182 -5.45 21.46 8.59
N ASN A 183 -4.44 20.69 8.21
CA ASN A 183 -4.59 19.48 7.40
C ASN A 183 -5.40 18.41 8.14
N PHE A 184 -5.19 18.27 9.46
CA PHE A 184 -5.97 17.39 10.30
C PHE A 184 -7.45 17.79 10.31
N ARG A 185 -7.76 19.06 10.60
CA ARG A 185 -9.15 19.55 10.60
C ARG A 185 -9.83 19.34 9.25
N LYS A 186 -9.12 19.62 8.16
CA LYS A 186 -9.62 19.38 6.80
C LYS A 186 -9.96 17.90 6.61
N PHE A 187 -9.02 17.01 6.91
CA PHE A 187 -9.24 15.55 6.84
C PHE A 187 -10.43 15.11 7.69
N SER A 188 -10.54 15.54 8.94
CA SER A 188 -11.64 15.16 9.83
C SER A 188 -13.00 15.61 9.28
N ILE A 189 -13.10 16.85 8.78
CA ILE A 189 -14.35 17.37 8.17
C ILE A 189 -14.69 16.58 6.91
N ASP A 190 -13.73 16.41 6.00
CA ASP A 190 -13.91 15.68 4.74
C ASP A 190 -14.32 14.22 5.01
N MET A 191 -13.72 13.58 6.01
CA MET A 191 -14.04 12.22 6.43
C MET A 191 -15.45 12.11 7.04
N MET A 192 -15.84 13.03 7.93
CA MET A 192 -17.19 13.04 8.50
C MET A 192 -18.26 13.21 7.40
N LEU A 193 -18.02 14.11 6.44
CA LEU A 193 -18.92 14.31 5.30
C LEU A 193 -19.00 13.06 4.41
N SER A 194 -17.86 12.39 4.20
CA SER A 194 -17.79 11.14 3.44
C SER A 194 -18.55 10.01 4.15
N LEU A 195 -18.38 9.86 5.47
CA LEU A 195 -19.10 8.87 6.29
C LEU A 195 -20.60 9.15 6.32
N HIS A 196 -21.02 10.41 6.45
CA HIS A 196 -22.44 10.78 6.39
C HIS A 196 -23.04 10.46 5.02
N THR A 197 -22.32 10.78 3.94
CA THR A 197 -22.75 10.47 2.56
C THR A 197 -22.84 8.96 2.35
N LEU A 198 -21.86 8.21 2.86
CA LEU A 198 -21.82 6.75 2.80
C LEU A 198 -23.01 6.12 3.53
N CYS A 199 -23.28 6.55 4.77
CA CYS A 199 -24.43 6.05 5.55
C CYS A 199 -25.76 6.40 4.87
N LYS A 200 -25.89 7.63 4.35
CA LYS A 200 -27.08 8.07 3.62
C LYS A 200 -27.33 7.24 2.35
N LYS A 201 -26.28 6.99 1.55
CA LYS A 201 -26.37 6.17 0.33
C LYS A 201 -26.67 4.70 0.65
N GLY A 202 -26.05 4.15 1.70
CA GLY A 202 -26.30 2.79 2.15
C GLY A 202 -27.63 2.59 2.88
N ALA A 203 -28.37 3.66 3.20
CA ALA A 203 -29.55 3.70 4.07
C ALA A 203 -29.34 3.20 5.53
N SER A 204 -28.34 2.34 5.78
CA SER A 204 -27.94 1.85 7.09
C SER A 204 -26.47 1.41 7.08
N TRP A 205 -25.84 1.42 8.25
CA TRP A 205 -24.49 0.86 8.40
C TRP A 205 -24.43 -0.65 8.14
N GLY A 206 -25.52 -1.39 8.39
CA GLY A 206 -25.60 -2.82 8.07
C GLY A 206 -25.37 -3.07 6.57
N ARG A 207 -26.04 -2.29 5.71
CA ARG A 207 -25.85 -2.39 4.25
C ARG A 207 -24.44 -2.05 3.79
N VAL A 208 -23.81 -1.04 4.41
CA VAL A 208 -22.41 -0.68 4.12
C VAL A 208 -21.47 -1.84 4.49
N LEU A 209 -21.69 -2.47 5.65
CA LEU A 209 -20.92 -3.63 6.09
C LEU A 209 -21.12 -4.84 5.18
N ASP A 210 -22.33 -5.10 4.67
CA ASP A 210 -22.59 -6.18 3.70
C ASP A 210 -21.78 -6.01 2.41
N VAL A 211 -21.66 -4.76 1.93
CA VAL A 211 -20.85 -4.43 0.74
C VAL A 211 -19.36 -4.60 1.03
N ILE A 212 -18.88 -4.18 2.21
CA ILE A 212 -17.50 -4.40 2.64
C ILE A 212 -17.20 -5.90 2.74
N GLU A 213 -18.09 -6.69 3.34
CA GLU A 213 -17.91 -8.14 3.46
C GLU A 213 -17.86 -8.80 2.08
N SER A 214 -18.75 -8.39 1.18
CA SER A 214 -18.76 -8.87 -0.21
C SER A 214 -17.47 -8.52 -0.94
N PHE A 215 -16.92 -7.32 -0.67
CA PHE A 215 -15.63 -6.91 -1.18
C PHE A 215 -14.47 -7.75 -0.61
N LEU A 216 -14.44 -8.00 0.70
CA LEU A 216 -13.39 -8.79 1.35
C LEU A 216 -13.34 -10.25 0.88
N LYS A 217 -14.46 -10.81 0.39
CA LYS A 217 -14.49 -12.15 -0.22
C LYS A 217 -13.57 -12.25 -1.46
N TYR A 218 -13.24 -11.14 -2.11
CA TYR A 218 -12.28 -11.11 -3.22
C TYR A 218 -10.82 -11.25 -2.78
N PHE A 219 -10.50 -10.95 -1.52
CA PHE A 219 -9.15 -11.11 -0.99
C PHE A 219 -8.80 -12.57 -0.66
N VAL A 220 -9.79 -13.47 -0.68
CA VAL A 220 -9.57 -14.88 -0.45
C VAL A 220 -9.06 -15.51 -1.75
N PRO A 221 -7.81 -16.03 -1.78
CA PRO A 221 -7.27 -16.65 -2.98
C PRO A 221 -8.16 -17.82 -3.40
N ARG A 222 -8.76 -17.72 -4.60
CA ARG A 222 -9.55 -18.82 -5.16
C ARG A 222 -8.57 -19.93 -5.53
N LYS A 223 -8.75 -21.13 -4.98
CA LYS A 223 -8.02 -22.32 -5.45
C LYS A 223 -8.34 -22.52 -6.92
N MET A 224 -7.43 -22.17 -7.82
CA MET A 224 -7.50 -22.59 -9.21
C MET A 224 -7.42 -24.11 -9.22
N SER A 225 -8.57 -24.76 -9.39
CA SER A 225 -8.65 -26.20 -9.60
C SER A 225 -8.23 -26.52 -11.04
N GLN A 226 -7.05 -26.09 -11.45
CA GLN A 226 -6.40 -26.64 -12.62
C GLN A 226 -5.69 -27.91 -12.17
N LYS A 227 -6.10 -29.06 -12.71
CA LYS A 227 -5.33 -30.30 -12.65
C LYS A 227 -4.03 -30.07 -13.44
N VAL A 228 -3.06 -29.42 -12.82
CA VAL A 228 -1.71 -29.34 -13.36
C VAL A 228 -1.15 -30.76 -13.26
N GLN A 229 -1.11 -31.47 -14.39
CA GLN A 229 -0.32 -32.68 -14.49
C GLN A 229 1.11 -32.31 -14.06
N PRO A 230 1.76 -33.11 -13.19
CA PRO A 230 3.12 -32.82 -12.74
C PRO A 230 4.07 -33.07 -13.91
N GLN A 231 4.12 -32.13 -14.84
CA GLN A 231 5.25 -31.99 -15.74
C GLN A 231 6.34 -31.29 -14.95
N THR A 232 7.57 -31.75 -15.14
CA THR A 232 8.79 -31.17 -14.57
C THR A 232 8.82 -29.68 -14.87
N SER A 233 8.32 -28.88 -13.92
CA SER A 233 8.19 -27.44 -14.07
C SER A 233 9.60 -26.85 -14.07
N SER A 234 9.98 -26.23 -15.20
CA SER A 234 11.18 -25.41 -15.29
C SER A 234 11.22 -24.36 -14.17
N ASP A 235 12.40 -24.14 -13.58
CA ASP A 235 12.63 -23.17 -12.50
C ASP A 235 12.14 -21.76 -12.85
N ALA A 236 12.17 -21.39 -14.14
CA ALA A 236 11.70 -20.10 -14.62
C ALA A 236 10.18 -19.93 -14.47
N ASN A 237 9.40 -20.97 -14.75
CA ASN A 237 7.94 -20.92 -14.60
C ASN A 237 7.54 -20.78 -13.14
N THR A 238 8.24 -21.50 -12.26
CA THR A 238 8.05 -21.39 -10.81
C THR A 238 8.39 -19.98 -10.33
N SER A 239 9.51 -19.40 -10.78
CA SER A 239 9.90 -18.04 -10.42
C SER A 239 8.88 -16.99 -10.87
N ILE A 240 8.40 -17.08 -12.12
CA ILE A 240 7.36 -16.16 -12.65
C ILE A 240 6.08 -16.27 -11.83
N LEU A 241 5.64 -17.49 -11.53
CA LEU A 241 4.44 -17.73 -10.72
C LEU A 241 4.59 -17.16 -9.31
N VAL A 242 5.74 -17.38 -8.66
CA VAL A 242 6.03 -16.83 -7.33
C VAL A 242 6.02 -15.31 -7.36
N HIS A 243 6.65 -14.67 -8.36
CA HIS A 243 6.65 -13.21 -8.49
C HIS A 243 5.25 -12.65 -8.71
N ALA A 244 4.46 -13.22 -9.64
CA ALA A 244 3.10 -12.76 -9.91
C ALA A 244 2.20 -12.93 -8.68
N THR A 245 2.26 -14.09 -8.02
CA THR A 245 1.45 -14.38 -6.84
C THR A 245 1.85 -13.48 -5.66
N SER A 246 3.15 -13.22 -5.48
CA SER A 246 3.66 -12.31 -4.45
C SER A 246 3.17 -10.87 -4.65
N GLN A 247 3.14 -10.37 -5.89
CA GLN A 247 2.59 -9.05 -6.21
C GLN A 247 1.11 -8.94 -5.85
N ILE A 248 0.30 -9.91 -6.28
CA ILE A 248 -1.15 -9.92 -5.99
C ILE A 248 -1.38 -10.02 -4.48
N SER A 249 -0.63 -10.90 -3.80
CA SER A 249 -0.75 -11.10 -2.35
C SER A 249 -0.38 -9.84 -1.56
N LYS A 250 0.63 -9.10 -2.03
CA LYS A 250 1.00 -7.81 -1.46
C LYS A 250 -0.16 -6.81 -1.56
N VAL A 251 -0.73 -6.67 -2.75
CA VAL A 251 -1.85 -5.74 -2.99
C VAL A 251 -3.08 -6.11 -2.15
N MET A 252 -3.40 -7.40 -2.05
CA MET A 252 -4.46 -7.91 -1.17
C MET A 252 -4.22 -7.57 0.30
N LEU A 253 -2.99 -7.78 0.79
CA LEU A 253 -2.62 -7.48 2.17
C LEU A 253 -2.69 -5.98 2.49
N GLU A 254 -2.13 -5.13 1.63
CA GLU A 254 -2.18 -3.67 1.81
C GLU A 254 -3.63 -3.18 1.83
N SER A 255 -4.47 -3.69 0.92
CA SER A 255 -5.89 -3.36 0.88
C SER A 255 -6.66 -3.84 2.10
N ALA A 256 -6.36 -5.05 2.60
CA ALA A 256 -6.98 -5.58 3.81
C ALA A 256 -6.62 -4.74 5.05
N LEU A 257 -5.37 -4.27 5.15
CA LEU A 257 -4.93 -3.39 6.23
C LEU A 257 -5.62 -2.03 6.16
N ASP A 258 -5.79 -1.47 4.96
CA ASP A 258 -6.49 -0.20 4.76
C ASP A 258 -7.98 -0.32 5.11
N VAL A 259 -8.65 -1.41 4.74
CA VAL A 259 -10.04 -1.69 5.15
C VAL A 259 -10.14 -1.90 6.67
N LEU A 260 -9.19 -2.62 7.28
CA LEU A 260 -9.13 -2.81 8.73
C LEU A 260 -9.05 -1.46 9.46
N LEU A 261 -8.18 -0.57 9.01
CA LEU A 261 -8.06 0.78 9.59
C LEU A 261 -9.35 1.58 9.44
N PHE A 262 -10.00 1.50 8.27
CA PHE A 262 -11.29 2.15 8.05
C PHE A 262 -12.39 1.63 8.98
N LEU A 263 -12.55 0.31 9.11
CA LEU A 263 -13.54 -0.28 10.00
C LEU A 263 -13.32 0.11 11.46
N ASN A 264 -12.08 0.09 11.92
CA ASN A 264 -11.77 0.51 13.29
C ASN A 264 -12.03 2.02 13.47
N TYR A 265 -11.67 2.85 12.48
CA TYR A 265 -11.95 4.28 12.51
C TYR A 265 -13.46 4.55 12.58
N MET A 266 -14.28 3.82 11.81
CA MET A 266 -15.74 3.93 11.88
C MET A 266 -16.28 3.64 13.28
N VAL A 267 -15.79 2.58 13.94
CA VAL A 267 -16.21 2.21 15.30
C VAL A 267 -15.81 3.28 16.32
N SER A 268 -14.62 3.86 16.19
CA SER A 268 -14.21 4.99 17.02
C SER A 268 -15.06 6.24 16.77
N ALA A 269 -15.34 6.54 15.50
CA ALA A 269 -16.07 7.73 15.08
C ALA A 269 -17.58 7.63 15.32
N SER A 270 -18.16 6.43 15.44
CA SER A 270 -19.61 6.25 15.68
C SER A 270 -20.08 6.81 17.03
N GLY A 271 -19.17 7.11 17.96
CA GLY A 271 -19.51 7.87 19.16
C GLY A 271 -19.69 9.38 18.93
N GLN A 272 -19.32 9.89 17.75
CA GLN A 272 -19.32 11.30 17.36
C GLN A 272 -20.30 11.62 16.22
N ILE A 273 -20.81 10.58 15.52
CA ILE A 273 -21.83 10.65 14.45
C ILE A 273 -23.19 10.34 15.07
#